data_AF-A0A5C6P942-F1
#
_entry.id   AF-A0A5C6P942-F1
#
_cell.length_a   1.000
_cell.length_b   1.000
_cell.length_c   1.000
_cell.angle_alpha   90.00
_cell.angle_beta   90.00
_cell.angle_gamma   90.00
#
_symmetry.space_group_name_H-M   'P 1'
#
loop_
_entity.id
_entity.type
_entity.pdbx_description
1 polymer ?
#
loop_
_entity_poly.entity_id
_entity_poly.type
_entity_poly.pdbx_seq_one_letter_code
_entity_poly.pdbx_strand_id
1 'polypeptide(L)'
;MRYYYDPFYAKCKRFQWTGCVGNGNRFLSLELCNSTCAGIHDHDEEEKEEEDEPDTPIAIICGVVLGIIVVALLITVIVLAVQSEKKSSAKKAGGKKREEKTEVPLRDEGIEMS
;
A
#
# COMPACT_ATOMS: atom_id res chain seq x y z
N MET A 1 -31.13 -6.90 16.10
CA MET A 1 -29.81 -6.24 16.22
C MET A 1 -29.12 -6.70 17.49
N ARG A 2 -27.80 -6.92 17.41
CA ARG A 2 -26.90 -7.22 18.54
C ARG A 2 -25.56 -6.54 18.31
N TYR A 3 -24.69 -6.58 19.31
CA TYR A 3 -23.32 -6.09 19.24
C TYR A 3 -22.34 -7.24 19.44
N TYR A 4 -21.19 -7.20 18.78
CA TYR A 4 -20.10 -8.13 19.01
C TYR A 4 -18.80 -7.32 19.08
N TYR A 5 -17.84 -7.80 19.86
CA TYR A 5 -16.50 -7.23 19.91
C TYR A 5 -15.68 -7.76 18.73
N ASP A 6 -15.13 -6.85 17.96
CA ASP A 6 -14.21 -7.15 16.86
C ASP A 6 -12.77 -6.94 17.38
N PRO A 7 -11.98 -8.01 17.61
CA PRO A 7 -10.65 -7.87 18.18
C PRO A 7 -9.65 -7.23 17.22
N PHE A 8 -9.86 -7.32 15.90
CA PHE A 8 -8.96 -6.73 14.91
C PHE A 8 -9.00 -5.20 14.95
N TYR A 9 -10.19 -4.65 15.14
CA TYR A 9 -10.40 -3.20 15.25
C TYR A 9 -10.52 -2.76 16.71
N ALA A 10 -10.46 -3.72 17.62
CA ALA A 10 -10.69 -3.58 19.04
C ALA A 10 -11.91 -2.71 19.40
N LYS A 11 -12.98 -2.86 18.62
CA LYS A 11 -14.20 -2.04 18.71
C LYS A 11 -15.42 -2.94 18.69
N CYS A 12 -16.46 -2.55 19.43
CA CYS A 12 -17.75 -3.23 19.37
C CYS A 12 -18.57 -2.77 18.17
N LYS A 13 -18.94 -3.71 17.30
CA LYS A 13 -19.69 -3.47 16.06
C LYS A 13 -21.11 -4.03 16.17
N ARG A 14 -22.04 -3.41 15.44
CA ARG A 14 -23.45 -3.83 15.39
C ARG A 14 -23.66 -4.86 14.28
N PHE A 15 -24.43 -5.91 14.54
CA PHE A 15 -24.78 -6.92 13.54
C PHE A 15 -26.23 -7.39 13.64
N GLN A 16 -26.74 -7.95 12.55
CA GLN A 16 -28.05 -8.62 12.52
C GLN A 16 -27.90 -10.05 13.03
N TRP A 17 -28.70 -10.40 14.03
CA TRP A 17 -28.70 -11.74 14.60
C TRP A 17 -30.04 -12.42 14.27
N THR A 18 -29.98 -13.52 13.51
CA THR A 18 -31.14 -14.25 12.99
C THR A 18 -31.72 -15.26 13.99
N GLY A 19 -30.96 -15.63 15.03
CA GLY A 19 -31.46 -16.42 16.15
C GLY A 19 -30.92 -17.85 16.23
N CYS A 20 -31.29 -18.50 17.34
CA CYS A 20 -31.00 -19.88 17.74
C CYS A 20 -29.57 -20.26 18.17
N VAL A 21 -28.51 -19.99 17.38
CA VAL A 21 -27.16 -20.58 17.66
C VAL A 21 -26.05 -19.54 17.66
N GLY A 22 -25.30 -19.33 18.74
CA GLY A 22 -24.15 -18.41 18.69
C GLY A 22 -23.15 -18.60 19.82
N ASN A 23 -22.04 -17.89 19.77
CA ASN A 23 -21.02 -17.86 20.82
C ASN A 23 -21.33 -16.78 21.89
N GLY A 24 -20.42 -16.60 22.85
CA GLY A 24 -20.53 -15.59 23.92
C GLY A 24 -20.25 -14.15 23.47
N ASN A 25 -19.71 -13.93 22.27
CA ASN A 25 -19.41 -12.61 21.73
C ASN A 25 -20.66 -11.98 21.10
N ARG A 26 -21.69 -11.73 21.92
CA ARG A 26 -22.98 -11.19 21.50
C ARG A 26 -23.66 -10.46 22.63
N PHE A 27 -23.81 -9.15 22.47
CA PHE A 27 -24.32 -8.23 23.50
C PHE A 27 -25.59 -7.52 23.02
N LEU A 28 -26.43 -7.11 23.98
CA LEU A 28 -27.69 -6.41 23.72
C LEU A 28 -27.46 -4.92 23.45
N SER A 29 -26.44 -4.31 24.06
CA SER A 29 -26.08 -2.91 23.90
C SER A 29 -24.60 -2.75 23.59
N LEU A 30 -24.26 -1.61 22.99
CA LEU A 30 -22.88 -1.21 22.75
C LEU A 30 -22.11 -1.07 24.06
N GLU A 31 -22.73 -0.46 25.06
CA GLU A 31 -22.15 -0.26 26.40
C GLU A 31 -21.81 -1.58 27.07
N LEU A 32 -22.70 -2.59 27.00
CA LEU A 32 -22.42 -3.91 27.58
C LEU A 32 -21.28 -4.61 26.86
N CYS A 33 -21.19 -4.46 25.54
CA CYS A 33 -20.07 -4.98 24.76
C CYS A 33 -18.76 -4.29 25.16
N ASN A 34 -18.76 -2.95 25.21
CA ASN A 34 -17.58 -2.16 25.57
C ASN A 34 -17.16 -2.43 27.01
N SER A 35 -18.06 -2.48 27.98
CA SER A 35 -17.68 -2.75 29.38
C SER A 35 -17.18 -4.17 29.60
N THR A 36 -17.63 -5.13 28.79
CA THR A 36 -17.17 -6.52 28.87
C THR A 36 -15.82 -6.71 28.17
N CYS A 37 -15.57 -5.98 27.08
CA CYS A 37 -14.41 -6.21 26.21
C CYS A 37 -13.38 -5.06 26.20
N ALA A 38 -13.62 -3.97 26.94
CA ALA A 38 -12.67 -2.88 27.09
C ALA A 38 -11.37 -3.39 27.70
N GLY A 39 -10.25 -3.05 27.08
CA GLY A 39 -8.92 -3.37 27.61
C GLY A 39 -8.40 -4.78 27.26
N ILE A 40 -9.01 -5.51 26.31
CA ILE A 40 -8.47 -6.77 25.77
C ILE A 40 -7.30 -6.52 24.79
N HIS A 41 -6.84 -5.27 24.64
CA HIS A 41 -5.70 -4.95 23.78
C HIS A 41 -4.41 -5.44 24.44
N ASP A 42 -3.87 -6.55 23.94
CA ASP A 42 -2.43 -6.79 24.03
C ASP A 42 -1.74 -5.77 23.12
N HIS A 43 -0.61 -5.25 23.59
CA HIS A 43 -0.04 -3.95 23.23
C HIS A 43 0.58 -3.82 21.83
N ASP A 44 0.19 -4.65 20.87
CA ASP A 44 0.80 -4.69 19.54
C ASP A 44 -0.30 -4.58 18.48
N GLU A 45 -0.59 -3.36 18.04
CA GLU A 45 -0.65 -2.98 16.62
C GLU A 45 -1.26 -1.58 16.46
N GLU A 46 -0.54 -0.77 15.68
CA GLU A 46 -0.89 0.59 15.27
C GLU A 46 -2.32 0.65 14.74
N GLU A 47 -3.11 1.58 15.29
CA GLU A 47 -4.45 1.89 14.81
C GLU A 47 -4.42 2.26 13.31
N LYS A 48 -4.91 1.34 12.48
CA LYS A 48 -5.44 1.65 11.15
C LYS A 48 -6.97 1.57 11.19
N GLU A 49 -7.55 2.57 10.54
CA GLU A 49 -8.95 2.69 10.11
C GLU A 49 -9.93 3.30 11.14
N GLU A 50 -9.99 4.62 11.15
CA GLU A 50 -11.29 5.29 11.01
C GLU A 50 -11.48 5.62 9.53
N GLU A 51 -12.58 5.12 8.96
CA GLU A 51 -13.09 5.52 7.65
C GLU A 51 -13.66 6.93 7.75
N ASP A 52 -12.81 7.94 7.63
CA ASP A 52 -13.15 9.28 7.16
C ASP A 52 -11.94 9.76 6.35
N GLU A 53 -12.13 9.82 5.03
CA GLU A 53 -11.42 10.62 4.01
C GLU A 53 -9.96 11.05 4.32
N PRO A 54 -8.95 10.66 3.50
CA PRO A 54 -7.62 11.22 3.67
C PRO A 54 -7.62 12.72 3.34
N ASP A 55 -7.55 13.58 4.37
CA ASP A 55 -7.22 15.01 4.28
C ASP A 55 -5.78 15.29 3.78
N THR A 56 -5.12 14.27 3.23
CA THR A 56 -4.05 14.47 2.26
C THR A 56 -4.56 13.95 0.92
N PRO A 57 -4.94 14.83 -0.03
CA PRO A 57 -5.38 14.37 -1.33
C PRO A 57 -4.18 13.73 -2.02
N ILE A 58 -4.10 12.40 -1.97
CA ILE A 58 -3.15 11.57 -2.73
C ILE A 58 -3.17 12.01 -4.20
N ALA A 59 -4.33 12.48 -4.68
CA ALA A 59 -4.52 13.12 -5.97
C ALA A 59 -3.57 14.32 -6.24
N ILE A 60 -3.27 15.17 -5.25
CA ILE A 60 -2.32 16.30 -5.40
C ILE A 60 -0.89 15.78 -5.56
N ILE A 61 -0.46 14.85 -4.70
CA ILE A 61 0.89 14.29 -4.78
C ILE A 61 1.09 13.58 -6.12
N CYS A 62 0.14 12.72 -6.51
CA CYS A 62 0.15 12.06 -7.81
C CYS A 62 0.13 13.07 -8.96
N GLY A 63 -0.70 14.13 -8.88
CA GLY A 63 -0.78 15.17 -9.90
C GLY A 63 0.52 15.94 -10.09
N VAL A 64 1.17 16.34 -8.99
CA VAL A 64 2.46 17.04 -9.04
C VAL A 64 3.56 16.14 -9.61
N VAL A 65 3.63 14.88 -9.17
CA VAL A 65 4.63 13.93 -9.66
C VAL A 65 4.43 13.66 -11.16
N LEU A 66 3.20 13.43 -11.61
CA LEU A 66 2.89 13.23 -13.02
C LEU A 66 3.19 14.47 -13.85
N GLY A 67 2.88 15.66 -13.33
CA GLY A 67 3.21 16.94 -13.96
C GLY A 67 4.72 17.12 -14.16
N ILE A 68 5.52 16.85 -13.13
CA ILE A 68 6.99 16.94 -13.21
C ILE A 68 7.54 15.94 -14.24
N ILE A 69 7.04 14.71 -14.26
CA ILE A 69 7.47 13.69 -15.22
C ILE A 69 7.16 14.15 -16.65
N VAL A 70 5.95 14.64 -16.93
CA VAL A 70 5.57 15.14 -18.26
C VAL A 70 6.44 16.32 -18.67
N VAL A 71 6.68 17.29 -17.78
CA VAL A 71 7.56 18.43 -18.06
C VAL A 71 8.99 17.99 -18.35
N ALA A 72 9.55 17.05 -17.57
CA ALA A 72 10.88 16.51 -17.81
C ALA A 72 10.99 15.78 -19.16
N LEU A 73 9.96 15.02 -19.54
CA LEU A 73 9.90 14.35 -20.85
C LEU A 73 9.82 15.37 -21.99
N LEU A 74 8.99 16.41 -21.87
CA LEU A 74 8.89 17.48 -22.87
C LEU A 74 10.21 18.24 -23.02
N ILE A 75 10.87 18.61 -21.91
CA ILE A 75 12.18 19.25 -21.93
C ILE A 75 13.21 18.34 -22.61
N THR A 76 13.23 17.05 -22.28
CA THR A 76 14.14 16.08 -22.89
C THR A 76 13.93 15.98 -24.39
N VAL A 77 12.67 15.90 -24.85
CA VAL A 77 12.34 15.85 -26.28
C VAL A 77 12.75 17.14 -27.01
N ILE A 78 12.49 18.31 -26.41
CA ILE A 78 12.90 19.61 -26.97
C ILE A 78 14.43 19.69 -27.07
N VAL A 79 15.15 19.27 -26.03
CA VAL A 79 16.61 19.26 -26.02
C VAL A 79 17.16 18.30 -27.07
N LEU A 80 16.56 17.12 -27.24
CA LEU A 80 16.94 16.17 -28.29
C LEU A 80 16.67 16.72 -29.70
N ALA A 81 15.54 17.42 -29.91
CA ALA A 81 15.22 18.07 -31.17
C ALA A 81 16.16 19.25 -31.50
N VAL A 82 16.48 20.09 -30.51
CA VAL A 82 17.45 21.18 -30.68
C VAL A 82 18.87 20.62 -30.88
N GLN A 83 19.21 19.51 -30.22
CA GLN A 83 20.47 18.82 -30.48
C GLN A 83 20.49 18.13 -31.84
N SER A 84 19.37 17.64 -32.39
CA SER A 84 19.36 17.06 -33.75
C SER A 84 19.61 18.11 -34.82
N GLU A 85 19.08 19.32 -34.63
CA GLU A 85 19.39 20.48 -35.48
C GLU A 85 20.87 20.87 -35.37
N LYS A 86 21.46 20.77 -34.17
CA LYS A 86 22.90 21.05 -33.92
C LYS A 86 23.83 19.89 -34.28
N LYS A 87 23.34 18.66 -34.44
CA LYS A 87 24.12 17.43 -34.69
C LYS A 87 24.30 17.10 -36.18
N SER A 88 23.82 17.94 -37.10
CA SER A 88 24.20 17.83 -38.51
C SER A 88 25.73 17.97 -38.75
N SER A 89 26.47 18.51 -37.79
CA SER A 89 27.94 18.63 -37.86
C SER A 89 28.69 18.09 -36.64
N ALA A 90 28.51 16.81 -36.24
CA ALA A 90 29.59 16.05 -35.58
C ALA A 90 29.28 14.55 -35.35
N LYS A 91 30.16 13.73 -35.93
CA LYS A 91 30.57 12.36 -35.51
C LYS A 91 29.69 11.15 -35.85
N LYS A 92 29.99 10.66 -37.05
CA LYS A 92 30.41 9.29 -37.40
C LYS A 92 31.19 8.57 -36.27
N ALA A 93 31.05 7.23 -36.26
CA ALA A 93 31.71 6.21 -35.42
C ALA A 93 31.09 6.04 -34.02
N GLY A 94 30.67 4.88 -33.57
CA GLY A 94 30.83 3.52 -34.09
C GLY A 94 30.55 2.55 -32.93
N GLY A 95 29.73 1.53 -33.20
CA GLY A 95 29.91 0.18 -32.68
C GLY A 95 29.62 -0.14 -31.21
N LYS A 96 28.98 -1.33 -31.07
CA LYS A 96 29.17 -2.35 -30.01
C LYS A 96 28.40 -2.11 -28.70
N LYS A 97 27.76 -3.08 -28.05
CA LYS A 97 27.24 -4.45 -28.28
C LYS A 97 26.52 -4.74 -26.96
N ARG A 98 25.24 -5.14 -26.94
CA ARG A 98 24.60 -5.64 -25.72
C ARG A 98 24.75 -7.16 -25.74
N GLU A 99 25.70 -7.67 -24.97
CA GLU A 99 25.78 -9.08 -24.60
C GLU A 99 25.17 -9.24 -23.21
N GLU A 100 24.20 -10.13 -23.21
CA GLU A 100 23.48 -10.77 -22.11
C GLU A 100 24.39 -11.69 -21.30
N LYS A 101 24.29 -11.64 -19.96
CA LYS A 101 24.67 -12.69 -18.99
C LYS A 101 24.47 -12.14 -17.57
N THR A 102 23.98 -12.81 -16.53
CA THR A 102 23.34 -14.11 -16.27
C THR A 102 22.92 -14.07 -14.81
N GLU A 103 21.82 -14.75 -14.49
CA GLU A 103 21.36 -15.13 -13.15
C GLU A 103 22.44 -15.85 -12.33
N VAL A 104 22.49 -15.63 -11.02
CA VAL A 104 23.19 -16.52 -10.09
C VAL A 104 22.20 -16.98 -9.00
N PRO A 105 22.12 -18.29 -8.69
CA PRO A 105 21.06 -18.86 -7.86
C PRO A 105 21.46 -19.09 -6.40
N LEU A 106 20.42 -19.08 -5.54
CA LEU A 106 20.14 -19.89 -4.34
C LEU A 106 21.21 -20.11 -3.25
N ARG A 107 20.81 -19.83 -2.01
CA ARG A 107 20.90 -20.83 -0.94
C ARG A 107 19.81 -20.61 0.13
N ASP A 108 18.88 -21.54 0.11
CA ASP A 108 17.93 -21.88 1.16
C ASP A 108 18.69 -22.76 2.16
N GLU A 109 18.70 -22.40 3.44
CA GLU A 109 19.16 -23.27 4.51
C GLU A 109 17.93 -23.66 5.34
N GLY A 110 17.42 -24.86 5.06
CA GLY A 110 16.45 -25.53 5.91
C GLY A 110 17.06 -25.92 7.24
N ILE A 111 16.30 -25.70 8.32
CA ILE A 111 16.58 -26.26 9.65
C ILE A 111 15.49 -27.29 9.92
N GLU A 112 15.83 -28.57 9.73
CA GLU A 112 15.21 -29.68 10.45
C GLU A 112 16.00 -29.91 11.73
N MET A 113 15.35 -29.92 12.89
CA MET A 113 15.88 -30.55 14.09
C MET A 113 14.75 -31.22 14.91
N SER A 114 14.78 -32.56 14.85
CA SER A 114 14.51 -33.62 15.85
C SER A 114 13.44 -33.45 16.93
#